data_AF-A0A522IVZ3-F1
#
_entry.id   AF-A0A522IVZ3-F1
#
_cell.length_a   1.000
_cell.length_b   1.000
_cell.length_c   1.000
_cell.angle_alpha   90.00
_cell.angle_beta   90.00
_cell.angle_gamma   90.00
#
_symmetry.space_group_name_H-M   'P 1'
#
loop_
_entity.id
_entity.type
_entity.pdbx_description
1 polymer ?
#
loop_
_entity_poly.entity_id
_entity_poly.type
_entity_poly.pdbx_seq_one_letter_code
_entity_poly.pdbx_strand_id
1 'polypeptide(L)' 'ANKHRTVPDAHLALVLRHWLSLAGLRMPSEARLSDLMRQMRGLHALGHDRQMRVRHGTVFICCVRGRVLLDDEPSSGQMA' A
#
# COMPACT_ATOMS: atom_id res chain seq x y z
N ALA A 1 10.03 21.89 7.04
CA ALA A 1 9.20 21.18 6.04
C ALA A 1 10.01 20.01 5.48
N ASN A 2 9.65 18.77 5.80
CA ASN A 2 10.35 17.60 5.26
C ASN A 2 10.07 17.50 3.75
N LYS A 3 11.11 17.63 2.93
CA LYS A 3 11.02 17.53 1.48
C LYS A 3 10.86 16.06 1.09
N HIS A 4 9.62 15.61 0.88
CA HIS A 4 9.35 14.30 0.32
C HIS A 4 9.83 14.29 -1.14
N ARG A 5 10.76 13.39 -1.48
CA ARG A 5 11.14 13.19 -2.89
C ARG A 5 9.96 12.58 -3.64
N THR A 6 9.60 13.14 -4.79
CA THR A 6 8.60 12.54 -5.67
C THR A 6 9.24 11.35 -6.38
N VAL A 7 8.65 10.17 -6.22
CA VAL A 7 9.04 8.97 -6.98
C VAL A 7 8.18 8.88 -8.25
N PRO A 8 8.78 8.71 -9.44
CA PRO A 8 8.03 8.47 -10.68
C PRO A 8 7.16 7.23 -10.61
N ASP A 9 6.01 7.24 -11.28
CA ASP A 9 5.01 6.16 -11.26
C ASP A 9 5.60 4.81 -11.70
N ALA A 10 6.41 4.81 -12.76
CA ALA A 10 7.06 3.59 -13.25
C ALA A 10 7.97 2.94 -12.20
N HIS A 11 8.70 3.75 -11.42
CA HIS A 11 9.56 3.25 -10.35
C HIS A 11 8.75 2.74 -9.16
N LEU A 12 7.69 3.45 -8.78
CA LEU A 12 6.79 2.99 -7.71
C LEU A 12 6.12 1.67 -8.09
N ALA A 13 5.65 1.56 -9.33
CA ALA A 13 5.08 0.35 -9.88
C ALA A 13 6.08 -0.82 -9.83
N LEU A 14 7.33 -0.61 -10.24
CA LEU A 14 8.36 -1.64 -10.19
C LEU A 14 8.68 -2.08 -8.75
N VAL A 15 8.82 -1.13 -7.82
CA VAL A 15 9.09 -1.42 -6.41
C VAL A 15 7.96 -2.23 -5.79
N LEU A 16 6.69 -1.87 -6.05
CA LEU A 16 5.54 -2.61 -5.55
C LEU A 16 5.47 -4.03 -6.11
N ARG A 17 5.70 -4.20 -7.42
CA ARG A 17 5.74 -5.53 -8.05
C ARG A 17 6.86 -6.39 -7.45
N HIS A 18 8.05 -5.81 -7.29
CA HIS A 18 9.20 -6.52 -6.71
C HIS A 18 8.95 -6.89 -5.24
N TRP A 19 8.42 -5.98 -4.44
CA TRP A 19 8.11 -6.21 -3.03
C TRP A 19 7.08 -7.32 -2.82
N LEU A 20 5.99 -7.31 -3.62
CA LEU A 20 4.99 -8.38 -3.57
C LEU A 20 5.58 -9.73 -4.01
N SER A 21 6.48 -9.73 -5.00
CA SER A 21 7.19 -10.94 -5.43
C SER A 21 8.11 -11.49 -4.33
N LEU A 22 8.85 -10.63 -3.63
CA LEU A 22 9.68 -11.03 -2.49
C LEU A 22 8.86 -11.65 -1.35
N ALA A 23 7.62 -11.17 -1.17
CA ALA A 23 6.67 -11.73 -0.21
C ALA A 23 5.96 -13.02 -0.70
N GLY A 24 6.30 -13.53 -1.90
CA GLY A 24 5.65 -14.72 -2.47
C GLY A 24 4.20 -14.51 -2.90
N LEU A 25 3.74 -13.26 -3.02
CA LEU A 25 2.37 -12.93 -3.37
C LEU A 25 2.19 -12.89 -4.89
N ARG A 26 0.95 -13.15 -5.32
CA ARG A 26 0.57 -13.04 -6.73
C ARG A 26 0.78 -11.60 -7.22
N MET A 27 1.28 -11.47 -8.45
CA MET A 27 1.43 -10.17 -9.12
C MET A 27 0.07 -9.42 -9.17
N PRO A 28 0.01 -8.14 -8.81
CA PRO A 28 -1.21 -7.34 -8.93
C PRO A 28 -1.55 -7.11 -10.40
N SER A 29 -2.85 -7.00 -10.70
CA SER A 29 -3.30 -6.49 -11.99
C SER A 29 -2.96 -5.00 -12.13
N GLU A 30 -2.94 -4.48 -13.36
CA GLU A 30 -2.68 -3.05 -13.60
C GLU A 30 -3.68 -2.14 -12.86
N ALA A 31 -4.95 -2.51 -12.84
CA ALA A 31 -5.98 -1.77 -12.09
C ALA A 31 -5.68 -1.75 -10.58
N ARG A 32 -5.29 -2.90 -10.01
CA ARG A 32 -4.92 -2.99 -8.59
C ARG A 32 -3.66 -2.18 -8.28
N LEU A 33 -2.66 -2.24 -9.15
CA LEU A 33 -1.42 -1.52 -8.98
C LEU A 33 -1.64 0.00 -9.03
N SER A 34 -2.40 0.47 -10.02
CA SER A 34 -2.82 1.87 -10.14
C SER A 34 -3.57 2.34 -8.90
N ASP A 35 -4.46 1.50 -8.37
CA ASP A 35 -5.20 1.79 -7.14
C ASP A 35 -4.31 1.94 -5.92
N LEU A 36 -3.38 1.01 -5.70
CA LEU A 36 -2.38 1.08 -4.63
C LEU A 36 -1.54 2.35 -4.72
N MET A 37 -1.03 2.69 -5.91
CA MET A 37 -0.24 3.90 -6.12
C MET A 37 -1.05 5.17 -5.82
N ARG A 38 -2.31 5.23 -6.23
CA ARG A 38 -3.22 6.35 -5.93
C ARG A 38 -3.44 6.50 -4.43
N GLN A 39 -3.71 5.40 -3.73
CA GLN A 39 -3.90 5.41 -2.27
C GLN A 39 -2.62 5.86 -1.53
N MET A 40 -1.46 5.33 -1.92
CA MET A 40 -0.17 5.73 -1.34
C MET A 40 0.14 7.21 -1.52
N ARG A 41 -0.15 7.78 -2.71
CA ARG A 41 0.01 9.24 -2.95
C ARG A 41 -0.94 10.08 -2.10
N GLY A 42 -2.13 9.56 -1.81
CA GLY A 42 -3.11 10.21 -0.95
C GLY A 42 -2.72 10.29 0.53
N LEU A 43 -1.75 9.50 1.00
CA LEU A 43 -1.37 9.43 2.41
C LEU A 43 -0.79 10.74 2.96
N HIS A 44 -0.18 11.58 2.10
CA HIS A 44 0.48 12.81 2.53
C HIS A 44 -0.42 14.06 2.54
N ALA A 45 -1.62 14.00 1.98
CA ALA A 45 -2.40 15.20 1.67
C ALA A 45 -2.89 15.97 2.92
N LEU A 46 -3.02 15.33 4.07
CA LEU A 46 -3.49 15.92 5.32
C LEU A 46 -2.74 15.17 6.42
N GLY A 47 -1.85 15.84 7.15
CA GLY A 47 -1.07 15.21 8.22
C GLY A 47 -1.97 14.41 9.17
N HIS A 48 -1.50 13.22 9.55
CA HIS A 48 -2.14 12.23 10.42
C HIS A 48 -3.11 11.24 9.72
N ASP A 49 -2.49 10.17 9.22
CA ASP A 49 -3.04 8.80 9.13
C ASP A 49 -4.44 8.66 8.52
N ARG A 50 -4.49 8.70 7.18
CA ARG A 50 -5.43 7.81 6.49
C ARG A 50 -4.87 6.40 6.56
N GLN A 51 -5.50 5.57 7.40
CA GLN A 51 -5.23 4.14 7.42
C GLN A 51 -5.53 3.59 6.03
N MET A 52 -4.47 3.28 5.28
CA MET A 52 -4.61 2.53 4.03
C MET A 52 -4.69 1.06 4.41
N ARG A 53 -5.71 0.36 3.92
CA ARG A 53 -5.87 -1.09 4.05
C ARG A 53 -6.51 -1.62 2.78
N VAL A 54 -5.73 -2.32 1.97
CA VAL A 54 -6.16 -2.83 0.66
C VAL A 54 -6.01 -4.33 0.63
N ARG A 55 -7.11 -5.07 0.44
CA ARG A 55 -7.07 -6.52 0.33
C ARG A 55 -6.40 -6.95 -0.97
N HIS A 56 -5.36 -7.77 -0.89
CA HIS A 56 -4.63 -8.37 -2.01
C HIS A 56 -4.54 -9.89 -1.86
N GLY A 57 -5.48 -10.61 -2.48
CA GLY A 57 -5.61 -12.06 -2.28
C GLY A 57 -6.04 -12.39 -0.85
N THR A 58 -5.18 -13.10 -0.13
CA THR A 58 -5.38 -13.51 1.27
C THR A 58 -4.85 -12.50 2.28
N VAL A 59 -4.08 -11.50 1.84
CA VAL A 59 -3.42 -10.53 2.74
C VAL A 59 -3.98 -9.13 2.55
N PHE A 60 -3.65 -8.23 3.46
CA PHE A 60 -3.91 -6.80 3.35
C PHE A 60 -2.60 -6.04 3.20
N ILE A 61 -2.57 -5.10 2.26
CA ILE A 61 -1.51 -4.10 2.14
C ILE A 61 -1.94 -2.90 2.96
N CYS A 62 -1.20 -2.64 4.04
CA CYS A 62 -1.53 -1.62 5.01
C CYS A 62 -0.49 -0.50 5.03
N CYS A 63 -0.89 0.73 5.37
CA CYS A 63 0.04 1.78 5.76
C CYS A 63 -0.24 2.23 7.19
N VAL A 64 0.76 2.10 8.07
CA VAL A 64 0.68 2.45 9.49
C VAL A 64 1.89 3.28 9.86
N ARG A 65 1.67 4.48 10.41
CA ARG A 65 2.76 5.39 10.85
C ARG A 65 3.81 5.64 9.75
N GLY A 66 3.35 5.79 8.51
CA GLY A 66 4.21 6.02 7.34
C GLY A 66 4.99 4.79 6.85
N ARG A 67 4.65 3.58 7.32
CA ARG A 67 5.26 2.32 6.89
C ARG A 67 4.26 1.45 6.18
N VAL A 68 4.65 0.90 5.03
CA VAL A 68 3.84 -0.07 4.28
C VAL A 68 4.18 -1.48 4.78
N LEU A 69 3.14 -2.26 5.11
CA LEU A 69 3.27 -3.62 5.65
C LEU A 69 2.23 -4.56 5.04
N LEU A 70 2.50 -5.86 5.14
CA LEU A 70 1.55 -6.92 4.83
C LEU A 70 0.94 -7.41 6.15
N ASP A 71 -0.38 -7.56 6.14
CA ASP A 71 -1.16 -8.04 7.29
C ASP A 71 -2.03 -9.22 6.85
N ASP A 72 -1.84 -10.37 7.49
CA ASP A 72 -2.58 -11.59 7.22
C ASP A 72 -3.86 -11.69 8.08
N GLU A 73 -4.02 -10.84 9.08
CA GLU A 73 -5.18 -10.86 9.96
C GLU A 73 -6.34 -10.10 9.30
N PRO A 74 -7.52 -10.71 9.10
CA PRO A 74 -8.74 -9.93 8.89
C PRO A 74 -8.97 -9.15 10.18
N SER A 75 -8.84 -7.81 10.16
CA SER A 75 -8.90 -6.97 11.36
C SER A 75 -10.01 -7.44 12.29
N SER A 76 -9.65 -7.97 13.45
CA SER A 76 -10.57 -8.48 14.49
C SER A 76 -11.48 -7.40 15.10
N GLY A 77 -11.64 -6.24 14.45
CA GLY A 77 -12.35 -5.06 14.93
C GLY A 77 -13.58 -4.65 14.11
N GLN A 78 -14.06 -5.48 13.17
CA GLN A 78 -15.34 -5.23 12.48
C GLN A 78 -16.23 -6.49 12.51
N MET A 79 -16.44 -7.00 13.71
CA MET A 79 -17.59 -7.84 14.06
C MET A 79 -18.25 -7.21 15.29
N ALA A 80 -19.02 -6.14 15.04
CA ALA A 80 -20.11 -5.66 15.88
C ALA A 80 -21.17 -5.09 14.93
#